data_AF-A0A956JLE1-F1
#
_entry.id   AF-A0A956JLE1-F1
#
_cell.length_a   1.000
_cell.length_b   1.000
_cell.length_c   1.000
_cell.angle_alpha   90.00
_cell.angle_beta   90.00
_cell.angle_gamma   90.00
#
_symmetry.space_group_name_H-M   'P 1'
#
loop_
_entity.id
_entity.type
_entity.pdbx_description
1 polymer ?
#
loop_
_entity_poly.entity_id
_entity_poly.type
_entity_poly.pdbx_seq_one_letter_code
_entity_poly.pdbx_strand_id
1 'polypeptide(L)'
;MVQQFTGVIRGVNFGGDAKTGWRPGAASPSARVEAGAANREAYAHSPDNPYVAVADDPLSTFAADVDTAAYSNVRRFLSEGRLPPIDAVRVEEMINYFDYDYPAPTGDARFAVHTELSVCPWNPAHYLARIGVKGKVIAAENTPPRNLVFLVDVSG
;
A
#
# COMPACT_ATOMS: atom_id res chain seq x y z
N MET A 1 7.39 -15.54 -6.34
CA MET A 1 7.85 -14.33 -7.05
C MET A 1 6.72 -13.32 -6.94
N VAL A 2 6.93 -12.18 -6.28
CA VAL A 2 5.95 -11.08 -6.28
C VAL A 2 6.67 -9.89 -6.91
N GLN A 3 6.14 -9.41 -8.03
CA GLN A 3 6.53 -8.18 -8.75
C GLN A 3 5.22 -7.42 -9.08
N GLN A 4 5.17 -6.11 -8.81
CA GLN A 4 5.09 -4.92 -9.69
C GLN A 4 3.79 -4.56 -10.45
N PHE A 5 3.39 -3.28 -10.30
CA PHE A 5 2.26 -2.58 -10.94
C PHE A 5 2.69 -1.57 -12.02
N THR A 6 1.77 -1.25 -12.95
CA THR A 6 1.82 -0.15 -13.91
C THR A 6 0.64 0.80 -13.71
N GLY A 7 0.86 2.11 -13.93
CA GLY A 7 -0.18 3.15 -13.85
C GLY A 7 -0.37 3.91 -15.16
N VAL A 8 -1.62 4.28 -15.47
CA VAL A 8 -2.00 5.38 -16.37
C VAL A 8 -3.32 6.01 -15.88
N ILE A 9 -3.36 7.34 -15.74
CA ILE A 9 -4.57 8.15 -15.45
C ILE A 9 -5.03 8.83 -16.75
N ARG A 10 -6.33 8.81 -17.08
CA ARG A 10 -7.05 9.94 -17.73
C ARG A 10 -8.58 9.89 -17.56
N GLY A 11 -9.14 11.01 -17.08
CA GLY A 11 -10.30 11.67 -17.70
C GLY A 11 -11.70 11.46 -17.09
N VAL A 12 -12.19 12.46 -16.36
CA VAL A 12 -13.57 12.59 -15.86
C VAL A 12 -14.48 13.20 -16.94
N ASN A 13 -15.79 12.88 -16.94
CA ASN A 13 -16.82 13.89 -17.23
C ASN A 13 -18.18 13.60 -16.57
N PHE A 14 -18.79 14.66 -16.04
CA PHE A 14 -20.07 14.70 -15.32
C PHE A 14 -21.24 15.06 -16.25
N GLY A 15 -22.46 14.64 -15.90
CA GLY A 15 -23.69 15.15 -16.51
C GLY A 15 -24.93 14.63 -15.79
N GLY A 16 -25.62 15.50 -15.04
CA GLY A 16 -26.89 15.19 -14.39
C GLY A 16 -28.09 15.64 -15.24
N ASP A 17 -29.29 15.20 -14.84
CA ASP A 17 -30.54 15.95 -14.99
C ASP A 17 -31.63 15.36 -14.09
N ALA A 18 -32.27 16.23 -13.31
CA ALA A 18 -33.30 15.91 -12.31
C ALA A 18 -34.67 16.40 -12.80
N LYS A 19 -35.75 15.61 -12.65
CA LYS A 19 -37.14 16.11 -12.48
C LYS A 19 -38.06 15.10 -11.77
N THR A 20 -38.66 15.54 -10.63
CA THR A 20 -40.12 15.62 -10.30
C THR A 20 -40.51 15.15 -8.88
N GLY A 21 -40.98 16.12 -8.06
CA GLY A 21 -42.26 16.08 -7.31
C GLY A 21 -42.35 15.40 -5.94
N TRP A 22 -42.31 16.18 -4.84
CA TRP A 22 -42.75 15.72 -3.50
C TRP A 22 -43.57 16.80 -2.76
N ARG A 23 -44.66 16.38 -2.07
CA ARG A 23 -45.54 17.18 -1.20
C ARG A 23 -45.33 16.74 0.26
N PRO A 24 -45.21 17.63 1.27
CA PRO A 24 -44.88 17.19 2.62
C PRO A 24 -46.13 16.77 3.39
N GLY A 25 -46.06 15.60 4.05
CA GLY A 25 -47.06 15.13 5.00
C GLY A 25 -46.38 14.60 6.26
N ALA A 26 -46.77 15.18 7.40
CA ALA A 26 -46.61 14.73 8.79
C ALA A 26 -45.19 14.38 9.30
N ALA A 27 -44.66 15.26 10.15
CA ALA A 27 -43.44 15.04 10.92
C ALA A 27 -43.59 13.85 11.88
N SER A 28 -42.82 12.79 11.61
CA SER A 28 -42.51 11.72 12.57
C SER A 28 -41.22 12.10 13.32
N PRO A 29 -41.06 11.73 14.60
CA PRO A 29 -39.92 12.16 15.41
C PRO A 29 -38.63 11.72 14.73
N SER A 30 -37.70 12.66 14.54
CA SER A 30 -36.47 12.45 13.81
C SER A 30 -35.65 11.33 14.45
N ALA A 31 -35.62 10.17 13.79
CA ALA A 31 -34.49 9.28 13.94
C ALA A 31 -33.28 10.08 13.43
N ARG A 32 -32.45 10.56 14.36
CA ARG A 32 -31.12 11.04 14.04
C ARG A 32 -30.42 9.84 13.42
N VAL A 33 -30.42 9.76 12.10
CA VAL A 33 -29.42 8.98 11.38
C VAL A 33 -28.12 9.66 11.80
N GLU A 34 -27.43 9.08 12.79
CA GLU A 34 -26.01 9.33 12.91
C GLU A 34 -25.46 9.00 11.53
N ALA A 35 -25.08 10.03 10.80
CA ALA A 35 -24.27 9.88 9.62
C ALA A 35 -22.98 9.22 10.11
N GLY A 36 -22.96 7.89 10.15
CA GLY A 36 -21.76 7.11 10.37
C GLY A 36 -20.74 7.70 9.40
N ALA A 37 -19.62 8.17 9.95
CA ALA A 37 -18.58 8.88 9.21
C ALA A 37 -18.41 8.21 7.84
N ALA A 38 -18.81 8.91 6.78
CA ALA A 38 -18.75 8.35 5.44
C ALA A 38 -17.29 7.95 5.21
N ASN A 39 -17.04 6.67 4.91
CA ASN A 39 -15.69 6.23 4.61
C ASN A 39 -15.28 6.91 3.30
N ARG A 40 -14.35 7.87 3.39
CA ARG A 40 -13.79 8.62 2.25
C ARG A 40 -12.50 7.99 1.73
N GLU A 41 -12.10 6.84 2.29
CA GLU A 41 -10.92 6.10 1.86
C GLU A 41 -11.23 5.43 0.51
N ALA A 42 -10.37 5.69 -0.49
CA ALA A 42 -10.44 5.08 -1.80
C ALA A 42 -9.25 4.13 -1.97
N TYR A 43 -9.52 2.87 -2.28
CA TYR A 43 -8.50 1.85 -2.52
C TYR A 43 -8.53 1.46 -4.00
N ALA A 44 -7.40 1.62 -4.68
CA ALA A 44 -7.26 1.16 -6.04
C ALA A 44 -7.03 -0.36 -6.03
N HIS A 45 -7.79 -1.09 -6.86
CA HIS A 45 -7.57 -2.51 -7.07
C HIS A 45 -6.23 -2.75 -7.75
N SER A 46 -5.49 -3.72 -7.23
CA SER A 46 -4.14 -4.07 -7.67
C SER A 46 -4.12 -5.57 -7.97
N PRO A 47 -4.12 -5.98 -9.26
CA PRO A 47 -4.12 -7.41 -9.62
C PRO A 47 -2.81 -8.11 -9.25
N ASP A 48 -2.91 -9.37 -8.87
CA ASP A 48 -1.72 -10.20 -8.62
C ASP A 48 -0.88 -10.40 -9.88
N ASN A 49 0.42 -10.58 -9.69
CA ASN A 49 1.33 -10.82 -10.79
C ASN A 49 1.15 -12.22 -11.38
N PRO A 50 1.11 -12.36 -12.72
CA PRO A 50 1.02 -13.67 -13.36
C PRO A 50 2.32 -14.46 -13.16
N TYR A 51 2.20 -15.79 -13.26
CA TYR A 51 3.38 -16.65 -13.38
C TYR A 51 3.94 -16.56 -14.79
N VAL A 52 5.24 -16.29 -14.90
CA VAL A 52 5.98 -16.21 -16.16
C VAL A 52 7.07 -17.29 -16.16
N ALA A 53 7.26 -17.96 -17.29
CA ALA A 53 8.33 -18.93 -17.42
C ALA A 53 9.69 -18.22 -17.49
N VAL A 54 10.66 -18.70 -16.72
CA VAL A 54 12.02 -18.12 -16.68
C VAL A 54 12.70 -18.17 -18.05
N ALA A 55 12.35 -19.14 -18.90
CA ALA A 55 12.86 -19.23 -20.26
C ALA A 55 12.39 -18.07 -21.17
N ASP A 56 11.23 -17.49 -20.87
CA ASP A 56 10.64 -16.39 -21.64
C ASP A 56 11.08 -15.04 -21.09
N ASP A 57 11.08 -14.88 -19.75
CA ASP A 57 11.54 -13.67 -19.07
C ASP A 57 12.35 -14.03 -17.81
N PRO A 58 13.71 -13.99 -17.89
CA PRO A 58 14.57 -14.35 -16.77
C PRO A 58 14.86 -13.18 -15.82
N LEU A 59 14.30 -11.98 -16.04
CA LEU A 59 14.65 -10.78 -15.28
C LEU A 59 13.50 -10.27 -14.42
N SER A 60 13.80 -10.07 -13.14
CA SER A 60 12.90 -9.44 -12.19
C SER A 60 13.36 -8.03 -11.84
N THR A 61 12.55 -7.01 -12.18
CA THR A 61 12.69 -5.63 -11.71
C THR A 61 11.75 -5.36 -10.54
N PHE A 62 12.25 -4.67 -9.51
CA PHE A 62 11.48 -4.19 -8.38
C PHE A 62 11.90 -2.76 -8.04
N ALA A 63 10.98 -1.98 -7.48
CA ALA A 63 11.28 -0.63 -7.02
C ALA A 63 11.93 -0.69 -5.63
N ALA A 64 12.75 0.32 -5.33
CA ALA A 64 13.35 0.48 -4.00
C ALA A 64 12.50 1.35 -3.07
N ASP A 65 11.30 1.76 -3.50
CA ASP A 65 10.38 2.54 -2.68
C ASP A 65 9.74 1.66 -1.61
N VAL A 66 9.51 2.25 -0.43
CA VAL A 66 8.99 1.54 0.74
C VAL A 66 7.76 2.29 1.25
N ASP A 67 6.59 1.81 0.84
CA ASP A 67 5.31 2.25 1.38
C ASP A 67 4.94 1.45 2.64
N THR A 68 4.40 2.15 3.64
CA THR A 68 4.05 1.58 4.97
C THR A 68 2.62 1.92 5.39
N ALA A 69 1.89 2.62 4.53
CA ALA A 69 0.58 3.19 4.86
C ALA A 69 -0.49 2.10 4.96
N ALA A 70 -0.47 1.13 4.05
CA ALA A 70 -1.46 0.06 4.02
C ALA A 70 -1.42 -0.77 5.30
N TYR A 71 -0.25 -1.09 5.85
CA TYR A 71 -0.16 -1.86 7.10
C TYR A 71 -0.75 -1.08 8.28
N SER A 72 -0.44 0.22 8.36
CA SER A 72 -1.01 1.10 9.39
C SER A 72 -2.54 1.10 9.35
N ASN A 73 -3.10 1.14 8.15
CA ASN A 73 -4.54 1.14 7.93
C ASN A 73 -5.18 -0.24 8.21
N VAL A 74 -4.56 -1.33 7.75
CA VAL A 74 -4.98 -2.70 8.08
C VAL A 74 -4.99 -2.91 9.59
N ARG A 75 -3.93 -2.50 10.29
CA ARG A 75 -3.85 -2.56 11.75
C ARG A 75 -4.99 -1.78 12.40
N ARG A 76 -5.35 -0.60 11.89
CA ARG A 76 -6.47 0.21 12.38
C ARG A 76 -7.79 -0.57 12.29
N PHE A 77 -8.13 -1.10 11.11
CA PHE A 77 -9.34 -1.92 10.92
C PHE A 77 -9.39 -3.10 11.89
N LEU A 78 -8.30 -3.86 11.98
CA LEU A 78 -8.23 -5.03 12.87
C LEU A 78 -8.34 -4.63 14.35
N SER A 79 -7.74 -3.50 14.74
CA SER A 79 -7.84 -2.97 16.11
C SER A 79 -9.26 -2.50 16.46
N GLU A 80 -10.03 -2.09 15.46
CA GLU A 80 -11.46 -1.76 15.57
C GLU A 80 -12.37 -3.01 15.48
N GLY A 81 -11.81 -4.21 15.39
CA GLY A 81 -12.56 -5.47 15.28
C GLY A 81 -13.25 -5.66 13.93
N ARG A 82 -12.78 -4.98 12.88
CA ARG A 82 -13.34 -5.04 11.53
C ARG A 82 -12.31 -5.60 10.55
N LEU A 83 -12.78 -6.31 9.54
CA LEU A 83 -11.91 -6.72 8.46
C LEU A 83 -11.60 -5.52 7.54
N PRO A 84 -10.36 -5.35 7.10
CA PRO A 84 -10.04 -4.35 6.08
C PRO A 84 -10.70 -4.73 4.75
N PRO A 85 -11.04 -3.73 3.90
CA PRO A 85 -11.34 -3.99 2.50
C PRO A 85 -10.18 -4.75 1.84
N ILE A 86 -10.47 -5.63 0.88
CA ILE A 86 -9.44 -6.43 0.20
C ILE A 86 -8.38 -5.54 -0.46
N ASP A 87 -8.80 -4.47 -1.13
CA ASP A 87 -7.92 -3.54 -1.83
C ASP A 87 -7.12 -2.62 -0.87
N ALA A 88 -7.45 -2.63 0.43
CA ALA A 88 -6.65 -1.96 1.46
C ALA A 88 -5.44 -2.80 1.89
N VAL A 89 -5.41 -4.09 1.55
CA VAL A 89 -4.31 -5.00 1.86
C VAL A 89 -3.35 -5.03 0.68
N ARG A 90 -2.23 -4.32 0.81
CA ARG A 90 -1.11 -4.39 -0.14
C ARG A 90 -0.02 -5.29 0.42
N VAL A 91 0.18 -6.44 -0.21
CA VAL A 91 1.05 -7.51 0.29
C VAL A 91 2.48 -7.01 0.49
N GLU A 92 2.99 -6.21 -0.44
CA GLU A 92 4.32 -5.62 -0.36
C GLU A 92 4.49 -4.70 0.86
N GLU A 93 3.50 -3.87 1.17
CA GLU A 93 3.53 -2.96 2.32
C GLU A 93 3.38 -3.72 3.64
N MET A 94 2.69 -4.88 3.65
CA MET A 94 2.63 -5.73 4.84
C MET A 94 4.00 -6.31 5.20
N ILE A 95 4.80 -6.66 4.19
CA ILE A 95 6.12 -7.23 4.38
C ILE A 95 7.14 -6.12 4.67
N ASN A 96 7.08 -5.01 3.93
CA ASN A 96 8.06 -3.93 4.03
C ASN A 96 7.87 -3.00 5.24
N TYR A 97 6.74 -3.09 5.96
CA TYR A 97 6.47 -2.25 7.13
C TYR A 97 7.49 -2.43 8.27
N PHE A 98 8.08 -3.61 8.40
CA PHE A 98 8.94 -3.94 9.53
C PHE A 98 10.40 -3.59 9.26
N ASP A 99 11.08 -3.11 10.30
CA ASP A 99 12.52 -2.95 10.28
C ASP A 99 13.21 -4.31 10.43
N TYR A 100 13.92 -4.71 9.37
CA TYR A 100 14.76 -5.90 9.37
C TYR A 100 16.22 -5.53 9.61
N ASP A 101 16.87 -6.28 10.50
CA ASP A 101 18.28 -6.10 10.86
C ASP A 101 19.22 -6.75 9.83
N TYR A 102 19.11 -6.30 8.58
CA TYR A 102 20.02 -6.72 7.52
C TYR A 102 21.38 -6.03 7.67
N PRO A 103 22.50 -6.77 7.59
CA PRO A 103 23.83 -6.18 7.57
C PRO A 103 23.98 -5.12 6.48
N ALA A 104 24.59 -4.00 6.84
CA ALA A 104 24.90 -2.92 5.92
C ALA A 104 25.98 -3.35 4.89
N PRO A 105 26.04 -2.71 3.71
CA PRO A 105 27.09 -2.98 2.74
C PRO A 105 28.48 -2.64 3.26
N THR A 106 29.46 -3.46 2.87
CA THR A 106 30.88 -3.28 3.22
C THR A 106 31.64 -2.56 2.10
N GLY A 107 32.74 -1.89 2.47
CA GLY A 107 33.59 -1.16 1.52
C GLY A 107 32.84 -0.09 0.71
N ASP A 108 33.06 -0.11 -0.60
CA ASP A 108 32.52 0.89 -1.53
C ASP A 108 31.12 0.56 -2.07
N ALA A 109 30.56 -0.62 -1.73
CA ALA A 109 29.23 -1.02 -2.18
C ALA A 109 28.14 -0.07 -1.66
N ARG A 110 27.21 0.34 -2.53
CA ARG A 110 26.10 1.24 -2.17
C ARG A 110 24.95 0.53 -1.46
N PHE A 111 24.74 -0.75 -1.79
CA PHE A 111 23.70 -1.60 -1.24
C PHE A 111 24.24 -3.01 -0.97
N ALA A 112 23.72 -3.67 0.05
CA ALA A 112 23.87 -5.10 0.29
C ALA A 112 22.57 -5.81 -0.11
N VAL A 113 22.70 -6.97 -0.74
CA VAL A 113 21.57 -7.83 -1.11
C VAL A 113 21.65 -9.10 -0.29
N HIS A 114 20.54 -9.45 0.34
CA HIS A 114 20.36 -10.63 1.17
C HIS A 114 19.26 -11.47 0.55
N THR A 115 19.49 -12.77 0.38
CA THR A 115 18.51 -13.67 -0.23
C THR A 115 18.26 -14.86 0.65
N GLU A 116 16.99 -15.19 0.84
CA GLU A 116 16.57 -16.39 1.56
C GLU A 116 15.55 -17.16 0.73
N LEU A 117 15.59 -18.49 0.84
CA LEU A 117 14.67 -19.38 0.18
C LEU A 117 14.03 -20.29 1.22
N SER A 118 12.71 -20.46 1.13
CA SER A 118 11.95 -21.40 1.95
C SER A 118 10.90 -22.12 1.12
N VAL A 119 10.42 -23.27 1.61
CA VAL A 119 9.26 -23.94 1.02
C VAL A 119 8.03 -23.05 1.23
N CYS A 120 7.18 -22.96 0.21
CA CYS A 120 5.93 -22.22 0.32
C CYS A 120 4.95 -22.99 1.23
N PRO A 121 4.50 -22.41 2.35
CA PRO A 121 3.72 -23.16 3.34
C PRO A 121 2.31 -23.51 2.86
N TRP A 122 1.76 -22.78 1.88
CA TRP A 122 0.45 -23.06 1.29
C TRP A 122 0.51 -23.85 -0.03
N ASN A 123 1.71 -24.05 -0.61
CA ASN A 123 1.88 -24.87 -1.80
C ASN A 123 3.30 -25.46 -1.88
N PRO A 124 3.51 -26.73 -1.45
CA PRO A 124 4.83 -27.36 -1.43
C PRO A 124 5.51 -27.52 -2.79
N ALA A 125 4.78 -27.35 -3.91
CA ALA A 125 5.36 -27.35 -5.25
C ALA A 125 6.09 -26.03 -5.58
N HIS A 126 5.98 -25.01 -4.73
CA HIS A 126 6.61 -23.71 -4.90
C HIS A 126 7.59 -23.38 -3.77
N TYR A 127 8.53 -22.50 -4.09
CA TYR A 127 9.42 -21.87 -3.13
C TYR A 127 9.07 -20.38 -2.97
N LEU A 128 9.30 -19.87 -1.76
CA LEU A 128 9.30 -18.46 -1.45
C LEU A 128 10.74 -17.97 -1.41
N ALA A 129 11.06 -17.04 -2.31
CA ALA A 129 12.31 -16.29 -2.28
C ALA A 129 12.06 -14.93 -1.65
N ARG A 130 12.84 -14.58 -0.63
CA ARG A 130 12.87 -13.26 0.00
C ARG A 130 14.15 -12.56 -0.41
N ILE A 131 14.02 -11.32 -0.89
CA ILE A 131 15.14 -10.46 -1.27
C ILE A 131 15.11 -9.24 -0.34
N GLY A 132 16.12 -9.11 0.52
CA GLY A 132 16.35 -7.95 1.36
C GLY A 132 17.41 -7.05 0.73
N VAL A 133 17.17 -5.74 0.67
CA VAL A 133 18.13 -4.76 0.19
C VAL A 133 18.40 -3.75 1.30
N LYS A 134 19.67 -3.57 1.67
CA LYS A 134 20.10 -2.61 2.70
C LYS A 134 21.04 -1.57 2.11
N GLY A 135 20.69 -0.31 2.23
CA GLY A 135 21.58 0.81 1.90
C GLY A 135 22.56 1.13 3.04
N LYS A 136 23.53 2.01 2.75
CA LYS A 136 24.38 2.59 3.80
C LYS A 136 23.52 3.37 4.80
N VAL A 137 23.74 3.15 6.09
CA VAL A 137 23.15 3.97 7.14
C VAL A 137 23.98 5.24 7.26
N ILE A 138 23.37 6.39 7.00
CA ILE A 138 23.98 7.70 7.24
C ILE A 138 23.53 8.14 8.62
N ALA A 139 24.49 8.32 9.53
CA ALA A 139 24.19 8.82 10.87
C ALA A 139 23.54 10.21 10.77
N ALA A 140 22.57 10.50 11.65
CA ALA A 140 21.77 11.73 11.57
C ALA A 140 22.66 12.98 11.59
N GLU A 141 23.77 12.93 12.32
CA GLU A 141 24.74 14.02 12.45
C GLU A 141 25.48 14.30 11.14
N ASN A 142 25.54 13.31 10.23
CA ASN A 142 26.17 13.41 8.92
C ASN A 142 25.17 13.77 7.80
N THR A 143 23.89 14.01 8.14
CA THR A 143 22.88 14.42 7.16
C THR A 143 23.03 15.92 6.87
N PRO A 144 23.12 16.34 5.59
CA PRO A 144 23.25 17.76 5.26
C PRO A 144 22.01 18.55 5.72
N PRO A 145 22.14 19.85 6.06
CA PRO A 145 21.01 20.69 6.39
C PRO A 145 19.96 20.72 5.27
N ARG A 146 18.67 20.65 5.62
CA ARG A 146 17.55 20.68 4.66
C ARG A 146 16.50 21.69 5.10
N ASN A 147 15.96 22.45 4.15
CA ASN A 147 14.77 23.27 4.36
C ASN A 147 13.54 22.46 3.95
N LEU A 148 12.80 21.95 4.93
CA LEU A 148 11.58 21.17 4.70
C LEU A 148 10.36 22.09 4.87
N VAL A 149 9.53 22.20 3.84
CA VAL A 149 8.26 22.94 3.87
C VAL A 149 7.13 21.94 3.74
N PHE A 150 6.27 21.87 4.76
CA PHE A 150 5.11 20.98 4.78
C PHE A 150 3.85 21.80 4.48
N LEU A 151 3.04 21.34 3.53
CA LEU A 151 1.68 21.82 3.32
C LEU A 151 0.72 20.70 3.75
N VAL A 152 -0.10 20.98 4.76
CA VAL A 152 -1.09 20.05 5.29
C VAL A 152 -2.47 20.62 5.01
N ASP A 153 -3.23 19.96 4.15
CA ASP A 153 -4.63 20.31 3.88
C ASP A 153 -5.52 19.76 5.00
N VAL A 154 -6.36 20.62 5.57
CA VAL A 154 -7.32 20.30 6.64
C VAL A 154 -8.76 20.49 6.19
N SER A 155 -9.02 20.55 4.88
CA SER A 155 -10.37 20.68 4.36
C SER A 155 -11.18 19.40 4.60
N GLY A 156 -12.12 19.51 5.55
CA GLY A 156 -13.06 18.45 5.96
C GLY A 156 -14.20 18.24 4.97
#